data_AF-A0AA85BED4-F1
#
_entry.id   AF-A0AA85BED4-F1
#
_cell.length_a   1.000
_cell.length_b   1.000
_cell.length_c   1.000
_cell.angle_alpha   90.00
_cell.angle_beta   90.00
_cell.angle_gamma   90.00
#
_symmetry.space_group_name_H-M   'P 1'
#
loop_
_entity.id
_entity.type
_entity.pdbx_description
1 polymer ?
#
loop_
_entity_poly.entity_id
_entity_poly.type
_entity_poly.pdbx_seq_one_letter_code
_entity_poly.pdbx_strand_id
1 'polypeptide(L)'
;MLGLHNWIQFYLKEKKKEINYYGWKKSTLHEHLITIEYLDENQYRKPMGSVFVGSSPEFDIAIYTVTFLLSARRCTTVKIDGCEIQIICEKLTPTEMSTCYMT
;
A
#
# COMPACT_ATOMS: atom_id res chain seq x y z
N MET A 1 -10.77 8.72 3.25
CA MET A 1 -9.88 7.64 3.73
C MET A 1 -8.50 7.79 3.09
N LEU A 2 -7.54 8.32 3.85
CA LEU A 2 -6.12 8.26 3.51
C LEU A 2 -5.62 6.86 3.92
N GLY A 3 -5.10 6.05 3.00
CA GLY A 3 -4.46 4.77 3.39
C GLY A 3 -5.07 3.45 2.87
N LEU A 4 -5.70 3.42 1.70
CA LEU A 4 -6.09 2.15 1.05
C LEU A 4 -4.95 1.60 0.19
N HIS A 5 -4.11 0.72 0.76
CA HIS A 5 -2.94 0.11 0.10
C HIS A 5 -2.98 -1.44 0.06
N ASN A 6 -4.11 -2.03 0.47
CA ASN A 6 -4.34 -3.48 0.43
C ASN A 6 -5.40 -3.80 -0.64
N TRP A 7 -5.06 -4.68 -1.58
CA TRP A 7 -5.92 -4.96 -2.74
C TRP A 7 -7.22 -5.68 -2.37
N ILE A 8 -7.21 -6.50 -1.30
CA ILE A 8 -8.40 -7.20 -0.81
C ILE A 8 -9.38 -6.19 -0.20
N GLN A 9 -8.90 -5.27 0.63
CA GLN A 9 -9.72 -4.18 1.16
C GLN A 9 -10.27 -3.29 0.05
N PHE A 10 -9.45 -2.99 -0.97
CA PHE A 10 -9.91 -2.27 -2.15
C PHE A 10 -11.08 -3.00 -2.83
N TYR A 11 -10.92 -4.29 -3.14
CA TYR A 11 -11.96 -5.13 -3.73
C TYR A 11 -13.26 -5.13 -2.90
N LEU A 12 -13.14 -5.32 -1.58
CA LEU A 12 -14.30 -5.37 -0.69
C LEU A 12 -15.06 -4.03 -0.65
N LYS A 13 -14.33 -2.91 -0.61
CA LYS A 13 -14.92 -1.56 -0.60
C LYS A 13 -15.58 -1.21 -1.93
N GLU A 14 -14.95 -1.56 -3.04
CA GLU A 14 -15.52 -1.36 -4.38
C GLU A 14 -16.80 -2.19 -4.55
N LYS A 15 -16.78 -3.47 -4.15
CA LYS A 15 -17.96 -4.35 -4.19
C LYS A 15 -19.14 -3.82 -3.37
N LYS A 16 -18.86 -3.13 -2.26
CA LYS A 16 -19.86 -2.46 -1.42
C LYS A 16 -20.29 -1.08 -1.92
N LYS A 17 -19.70 -0.60 -3.02
CA LYS A 17 -19.91 0.76 -3.57
C LYS A 17 -19.49 1.89 -2.61
N GLU A 18 -18.54 1.60 -1.71
CA GLU A 18 -17.94 2.60 -0.79
C GLU A 18 -16.84 3.43 -1.46
N ILE A 19 -16.30 2.93 -2.57
CA ILE A 19 -15.33 3.63 -3.42
C ILE A 19 -15.74 3.48 -4.88
N ASN A 20 -15.36 4.46 -5.70
CA ASN A 20 -15.55 4.44 -7.15
C ASN A 20 -14.17 4.45 -7.83
N TYR A 21 -13.85 3.40 -8.57
CA TYR A 21 -12.58 3.25 -9.28
C TYR A 21 -12.52 4.09 -10.56
N TYR A 22 -11.41 4.79 -10.78
CA TYR A 22 -11.20 5.68 -11.94
C TYR A 22 -10.11 5.21 -12.90
N GLY A 23 -9.21 4.32 -12.48
CA GLY A 23 -8.09 3.90 -13.29
C GLY A 23 -6.92 3.32 -12.50
N TRP A 24 -6.01 2.65 -13.20
CA TRP A 24 -4.73 2.22 -12.67
C TRP A 24 -3.58 2.52 -13.64
N LYS A 25 -2.37 2.62 -13.11
CA LYS A 25 -1.11 2.71 -13.87
C LYS A 25 -0.16 1.62 -13.40
N LYS A 26 0.47 0.92 -14.34
CA LYS A 26 1.49 -0.08 -14.02
C LYS A 26 2.70 0.61 -13.41
N SER A 27 3.26 0.06 -12.34
CA SER A 27 4.57 0.49 -11.87
C SER A 27 5.65 0.06 -12.87
N THR A 28 6.67 0.90 -13.05
CA THR A 28 7.89 0.52 -13.77
C THR A 28 8.81 -0.35 -12.93
N LEU A 29 8.56 -0.45 -11.62
CA LEU A 29 9.39 -1.18 -10.68
C LEU A 29 9.04 -2.67 -10.64
N HIS A 30 7.76 -3.03 -10.57
CA HIS A 30 7.34 -4.42 -10.35
C HIS A 30 5.97 -4.70 -11.00
N GLU A 31 5.77 -5.89 -11.57
CA GLU A 31 4.57 -6.18 -12.35
C GLU A 31 3.28 -6.23 -11.54
N HIS A 32 3.39 -6.69 -10.29
CA HIS A 32 2.28 -6.74 -9.34
C HIS A 32 2.03 -5.42 -8.60
N LEU A 33 2.89 -4.40 -8.77
CA LEU A 33 2.74 -3.11 -8.13
C LEU A 33 2.02 -2.16 -9.09
N ILE A 34 0.86 -1.64 -8.69
CA ILE A 34 0.10 -0.68 -9.49
C ILE A 34 -0.25 0.56 -8.67
N THR A 35 -0.35 1.71 -9.33
CA THR A 35 -0.96 2.90 -8.73
C THR A 35 -2.42 2.94 -9.12
N ILE A 36 -3.32 3.02 -8.13
CA ILE A 36 -4.76 3.07 -8.32
C ILE A 36 -5.28 4.49 -8.03
N GLU A 37 -6.23 4.92 -8.86
CA GLU A 37 -6.99 6.14 -8.71
C GLU A 37 -8.46 5.79 -8.39
N TYR A 38 -8.99 6.37 -7.31
CA TYR A 38 -10.38 6.16 -6.90
C TYR A 38 -10.93 7.39 -6.17
N LEU A 39 -12.25 7.50 -6.14
CA LEU A 39 -13.01 8.44 -5.32
C LEU A 39 -13.57 7.69 -4.11
N ASP A 40 -13.39 8.24 -2.92
CA ASP A 40 -13.98 7.66 -1.71
C ASP A 40 -15.39 8.20 -1.42
N GLU A 41 -16.02 7.64 -0.39
CA GLU A 41 -17.33 8.04 0.12
C GLU A 41 -17.45 9.54 0.47
N ASN A 42 -16.33 10.20 0.79
CA ASN A 42 -16.29 11.63 1.13
C ASN A 42 -16.03 12.53 -0.08
N GLN A 43 -16.17 12.00 -1.30
CA GLN A 43 -15.85 12.70 -2.55
C GLN A 43 -14.39 13.13 -2.66
N TYR A 44 -13.49 12.51 -1.89
CA TYR A 44 -12.06 12.75 -2.01
C TYR A 44 -11.47 11.86 -3.10
N ARG A 45 -10.91 12.49 -4.14
CA ARG A 45 -10.22 11.80 -5.23
C ARG A 45 -8.78 11.55 -4.82
N LYS A 46 -8.42 10.30 -4.55
CA LYS A 46 -7.04 9.94 -4.17
C LYS A 46 -6.14 10.04 -5.40
N PRO A 47 -5.14 10.93 -5.42
CA PRO A 47 -4.37 11.20 -6.64
C PRO A 47 -3.40 10.06 -7.01
N MET A 48 -2.79 9.38 -6.03
CA MET A 48 -1.93 8.20 -6.26
C MET A 48 -1.91 7.30 -5.02
N GLY A 49 -2.20 6.01 -5.18
CA GLY A 49 -1.99 5.00 -4.14
C GLY A 49 -1.45 3.69 -4.72
N SER A 50 -0.23 3.31 -4.34
CA SER A 50 0.37 2.07 -4.83
C SER A 50 -0.13 0.85 -4.05
N VAL A 51 -0.46 -0.23 -4.75
CA VAL A 51 -1.02 -1.47 -4.19
C VAL A 51 -0.31 -2.65 -4.86
N PHE A 52 0.10 -3.63 -4.07
CA PHE A 52 0.47 -4.94 -4.59
C PHE A 52 -0.81 -5.74 -4.88
N VAL A 53 -1.00 -6.18 -6.12
CA VAL A 53 -2.17 -6.97 -6.53
C VAL A 53 -1.79 -8.43 -6.64
N GLY A 54 -2.58 -9.28 -5.97
CA GLY A 54 -2.35 -10.72 -5.91
C GLY A 54 -1.39 -11.15 -4.80
N SER A 55 -0.87 -10.22 -3.99
CA SER A 55 -0.16 -10.57 -2.76
C SER A 55 -1.09 -11.24 -1.76
N SER A 56 -0.55 -12.06 -0.88
CA SER A 56 -1.32 -12.60 0.23
C SER A 56 -1.30 -11.65 1.43
N PRO A 57 -2.34 -11.66 2.30
CA PRO A 57 -2.33 -10.85 3.51
C PRO A 57 -1.10 -11.07 4.39
N GLU A 58 -0.63 -12.32 4.47
CA GLU A 58 0.56 -12.67 5.25
C GLU A 58 1.85 -12.08 4.65
N PHE A 59 1.95 -11.94 3.33
CA PHE A 59 3.07 -11.25 2.68
C PHE A 59 3.09 -9.76 3.06
N ASP A 60 1.95 -9.07 2.91
CA ASP A 60 1.82 -7.66 3.25
C ASP A 60 2.15 -7.41 4.73
N ILE A 61 1.60 -8.23 5.64
CA ILE A 61 1.85 -8.12 7.08
C ILE A 61 3.32 -8.38 7.39
N ALA A 62 3.90 -9.47 6.87
CA ALA A 62 5.28 -9.84 7.16
C ALA A 62 6.26 -8.74 6.73
N ILE A 63 6.09 -8.18 5.54
CA ILE A 63 7.02 -7.18 5.03
C ILE A 63 6.92 -5.85 5.77
N TYR A 64 5.70 -5.43 6.16
CA TYR A 64 5.52 -4.24 6.99
C TYR A 64 6.05 -4.44 8.41
N THR A 65 5.84 -5.61 9.02
CA THR A 65 6.41 -5.93 10.35
C THR A 65 7.93 -5.92 10.33
N VAL A 66 8.55 -6.65 9.40
CA VAL A 66 10.02 -6.69 9.29
C VAL A 66 10.58 -5.31 9.02
N THR A 67 9.98 -4.57 8.08
CA THR A 67 10.42 -3.20 7.77
C THR A 67 10.29 -2.29 8.98
N PHE A 68 9.17 -2.32 9.71
CA PHE A 68 8.98 -1.52 10.91
C PHE A 68 10.02 -1.82 12.00
N LEU A 69 10.35 -3.09 12.22
CA LEU A 69 11.35 -3.49 13.21
C LEU A 69 12.78 -3.10 12.80
N LEU A 70 13.12 -3.19 11.51
CA LEU A 70 14.44 -2.82 10.98
C LEU A 70 14.60 -1.31 10.77
N SER A 71 13.48 -0.59 10.65
CA SER A 71 13.47 0.83 10.29
C SER A 71 14.11 1.70 11.39
N ALA A 72 15.38 2.03 11.21
CA ALA A 72 16.01 3.17 11.89
C ALA A 72 15.48 4.51 11.37
N ARG A 73 14.90 4.52 10.15
CA ARG A 73 14.33 5.67 9.44
C ARG A 73 12.95 5.32 8.90
N ARG A 74 12.10 6.34 8.67
CA ARG A 74 10.72 6.20 8.16
C ARG A 74 10.59 5.39 6.84
N CYS A 75 11.61 5.38 6.00
CA CYS A 75 11.62 4.69 4.70
C CYS A 75 12.74 3.65 4.65
N THR A 76 12.43 2.46 4.14
CA THR A 76 13.38 1.36 3.93
C THR A 76 13.22 0.80 2.51
N THR A 77 14.34 0.65 1.80
CA THR A 77 14.36 -0.03 0.50
C THR A 77 14.49 -1.54 0.72
N VAL A 78 13.60 -2.32 0.12
CA VAL A 78 13.63 -3.78 0.14
C VAL A 78 13.70 -4.31 -1.29
N LYS A 79 14.29 -5.50 -1.44
CA LYS A 79 14.35 -6.18 -2.73
C LYS A 79 13.30 -7.28 -2.78
N ILE A 80 12.32 -7.14 -3.67
CA ILE A 80 11.21 -8.08 -3.86
C ILE A 80 11.25 -8.52 -5.31
N ASP A 81 11.42 -9.82 -5.54
CA ASP A 81 11.53 -10.42 -6.88
C ASP A 81 12.53 -9.70 -7.81
N GLY A 82 13.70 -9.36 -7.28
CA GLY A 82 14.73 -8.64 -8.04
C GLY A 82 14.54 -7.12 -8.12
N CYS A 83 13.37 -6.60 -7.76
CA CYS A 83 13.03 -5.18 -7.85
C CYS A 83 13.25 -4.44 -6.53
N GLU A 84 13.79 -3.23 -6.62
CA GLU A 84 13.93 -2.35 -5.45
C GLU A 84 12.63 -1.56 -5.23
N ILE A 85 12.04 -1.74 -4.04
CA ILE A 85 10.76 -1.13 -3.66
C ILE A 85 10.95 -0.42 -2.34
N GLN A 86 10.40 0.79 -2.24
CA GLN A 86 10.45 1.55 -1.00
C GLN A 86 9.22 1.25 -0.16
N ILE A 87 9.45 0.94 1.11
CA ILE A 87 8.39 0.77 2.09
C ILE A 87 8.52 1.90 3.10
N ILE A 88 7.43 2.66 3.22
CA ILE A 88 7.29 3.75 4.17
C ILE A 88 6.42 3.23 5.32
N CYS A 89 6.92 3.35 6.54
CA CYS A 89 6.20 3.00 7.76
C CYS A 89 6.21 4.19 8.72
N GLU A 90 5.02 4.73 8.98
CA GLU A 90 4.80 5.68 10.07
C GLU A 90 4.79 4.96 11.42
N LYS A 91 5.39 5.58 12.43
CA LYS A 91 5.37 5.09 13.81
C LYS A 91 4.44 5.97 14.64
N LEU A 92 3.50 5.37 15.39
CA LEU A 92 2.73 6.10 16.42
C LEU A 92 3.62 6.32 17.65
N THR A 93 4.33 5.28 18.04
CA THR A 93 5.33 5.27 19.11
C THR A 93 6.51 4.40 18.64
N PRO A 94 7.66 4.37 19.36
CA PRO A 94 8.77 3.51 18.98
C PRO A 94 8.42 2.02 18.81
N THR A 95 7.35 1.56 19.46
CA THR A 95 6.88 0.17 19.45
C THR A 95 5.56 -0.05 18.72
N GLU A 96 4.89 1.02 18.28
CA GLU A 96 3.57 0.92 17.63
C GLU A 96 3.63 1.44 16.19
N MET A 97 3.23 0.57 15.26
CA MET A 97 3.12 0.86 13.84
C MET A 97 1.83 1.64 13.56
N SER A 98 1.91 2.67 12.73
CA SER A 98 0.76 3.40 12.20
C SER A 98 0.43 2.89 10.79
N THR A 99 0.55 3.74 9.78
CA THR A 99 0.35 3.37 8.37
C THR A 99 1.66 2.88 7.76
N CYS A 100 1.62 1.77 7.05
CA CYS A 100 2.67 1.37 6.13
C CYS A 100 2.14 1.25 4.70
N TYR A 101 2.95 1.65 3.73
CA TYR A 101 2.63 1.53 2.32
C TYR A 101 3.89 1.49 1.47
N MET A 102 3.75 0.96 0.26
CA MET A 102 4.84 0.82 -0.71
C MET A 102 4.79 1.96 -1.73
N THR A 103 5.96 2.37 -2.25
CA THR A 103 6.09 3.36 -3.32
C THR A 103 7.17 2.99 -4.31
#